data_AF-A0A5E7YEN9-F1
#
_entry.id   AF-A0A5E7YEN9-F1
#
_cell.length_a   1.000
_cell.length_b   1.000
_cell.length_c   1.000
_cell.angle_alpha   90.00
_cell.angle_beta   90.00
_cell.angle_gamma   90.00
#
_symmetry.space_group_name_H-M   'P 1'
#
loop_
_entity.id
_entity.type
_entity.pdbx_description
1 polymer ?
#
loop_
_entity_poly.entity_id
_entity_poly.type
_entity_poly.pdbx_seq_one_letter_code
_entity_poly.pdbx_strand_id
1 'polypeptide(L)'
;MPVLMDEILAAEGGWTGWRSFAVAERIRESSHITSFILTPQDGHPVLRQKPGQYLTFRLKPDGAPERARNSPISCPSNGEYYRI
;
A
#
# COMPACT_ATOMS: atom_id res chain seq x y z
N MET A 1 8.62 8.16 -16.63
CA MET A 1 10.00 8.05 -16.14
C MET A 1 10.05 6.89 -15.17
N PRO A 2 10.89 5.86 -15.38
CA PRO A 2 11.11 4.84 -14.35
C PRO A 2 11.73 5.53 -13.14
N VAL A 3 11.20 5.29 -11.94
CA VAL A 3 11.86 5.68 -10.70
C VAL A 3 13.01 4.69 -10.51
N LEU A 4 14.24 5.18 -10.38
CA LEU A 4 15.38 4.28 -10.12
C LEU A 4 15.17 3.63 -8.74
N MET A 5 15.50 2.34 -8.59
CA MET A 5 15.36 1.64 -7.30
C MET A 5 16.08 2.38 -6.16
N ASP A 6 17.22 3.00 -6.49
CA ASP A 6 18.02 3.80 -5.58
C ASP A 6 17.28 5.07 -5.12
N GLU A 7 16.46 5.67 -5.98
CA GLU A 7 15.64 6.84 -5.62
C GLU A 7 14.51 6.44 -4.65
N ILE A 8 13.92 5.26 -4.83
CA ILE A 8 12.90 4.74 -3.90
C ILE A 8 13.54 4.50 -2.54
N LEU A 9 14.70 3.86 -2.50
CA LEU A 9 15.41 3.56 -1.26
C LEU A 9 15.91 4.80 -0.52
N ALA A 10 16.33 5.83 -1.25
CA ALA A 10 16.77 7.10 -0.67
C ALA A 10 15.60 7.96 -0.16
N ALA A 11 14.38 7.71 -0.65
CA ALA A 11 13.21 8.47 -0.25
C ALA A 11 12.70 8.05 1.15
N GLU A 12 12.18 9.02 1.89
CA GLU A 12 11.56 8.78 3.18
C GLU A 12 10.41 7.78 3.07
N GLY A 13 10.46 6.73 3.90
CA GLY A 13 9.47 5.66 3.89
C GLY A 13 9.59 4.70 2.72
N GLY A 14 10.66 4.77 1.93
CA GLY A 14 10.99 3.83 0.85
C GLY A 14 11.41 2.45 1.36
N TRP A 15 11.17 1.41 0.55
CA TRP A 15 11.54 0.03 0.86
C TRP A 15 11.83 -0.80 -0.40
N THR A 16 12.48 -1.95 -0.24
CA THR A 16 12.65 -2.97 -1.28
C THR A 16 11.80 -4.21 -0.97
N GLY A 17 11.35 -4.90 -2.02
CA GLY A 17 10.60 -6.14 -1.86
C GLY A 17 9.23 -5.94 -1.22
N TRP A 18 8.93 -6.72 -0.18
CA TRP A 18 7.62 -6.73 0.48
C TRP A 18 7.74 -6.11 1.86
N ARG A 19 6.80 -5.23 2.18
CA ARG A 19 6.68 -4.60 3.49
C ARG A 19 5.33 -4.97 4.09
N SER A 20 5.32 -5.29 5.38
CA SER A 20 4.11 -5.71 6.08
C SER A 20 3.27 -4.52 6.48
N PHE A 21 1.99 -4.57 6.16
CA PHE A 21 0.99 -3.56 6.51
C PHE A 21 -0.14 -4.20 7.31
N ALA A 22 -0.67 -3.45 8.27
CA ALA A 22 -1.89 -3.78 8.99
C ALA A 22 -3.06 -2.96 8.44
N VAL A 23 -4.25 -3.56 8.43
CA VAL A 23 -5.50 -2.83 8.20
C VAL A 23 -5.84 -2.09 9.49
N ALA A 24 -5.65 -0.77 9.48
CA ALA A 24 -6.01 0.09 10.60
C ALA A 24 -7.52 0.38 10.62
N GLU A 25 -8.13 0.53 9.44
CA GLU A 25 -9.55 0.83 9.31
C GLU A 25 -10.15 0.20 8.05
N ARG A 26 -11.45 -0.13 8.13
CA ARG A 26 -12.26 -0.61 7.01
C ARG A 26 -13.46 0.33 6.83
N ILE A 27 -13.54 0.98 5.67
CA ILE A 27 -14.55 1.99 5.35
C ILE A 27 -15.46 1.43 4.25
N ARG A 28 -16.77 1.35 4.51
CA ARG A 28 -17.74 0.89 3.51
C ARG A 28 -18.23 2.07 2.67
N GLU A 29 -17.80 2.11 1.41
CA GLU A 29 -18.22 3.15 0.46
C GLU A 29 -19.58 2.83 -0.18
N SER A 30 -19.85 1.55 -0.44
CA SER A 30 -21.13 1.10 -1.03
C SER A 30 -21.46 -0.35 -0.66
N SER A 31 -22.48 -0.94 -1.29
CA SER A 31 -22.78 -2.37 -1.14
C SER A 31 -21.70 -3.30 -1.69
N HIS A 32 -20.88 -2.81 -2.63
CA HIS A 32 -19.87 -3.61 -3.33
C HIS A 32 -18.44 -3.12 -3.13
N ILE A 33 -18.25 -1.90 -2.60
CA ILE A 33 -16.94 -1.27 -2.47
C ILE A 33 -16.64 -1.02 -1.00
N THR A 34 -15.42 -1.40 -0.59
CA THR A 34 -14.87 -1.16 0.74
C THR A 34 -13.46 -0.62 0.56
N SER A 35 -13.20 0.54 1.16
CA SER A 35 -11.85 1.08 1.27
C SER A 35 -11.16 0.57 2.54
N PHE A 36 -9.84 0.47 2.47
CA PHE A 36 -9.01 0.06 3.61
C PHE A 36 -7.92 1.09 3.88
N ILE A 37 -7.75 1.46 5.14
CA ILE A 37 -6.61 2.26 5.61
C ILE A 37 -5.52 1.30 6.07
N LEU A 38 -4.34 1.44 5.47
CA LEU A 38 -3.20 0.57 5.67
C LEU A 38 -2.07 1.34 6.34
N THR A 39 -1.61 0.84 7.48
CA THR A 39 -0.47 1.40 8.22
C THR A 39 0.67 0.39 8.25
N PRO A 40 1.93 0.84 8.12
CA PRO A 40 3.07 -0.06 8.15
C PRO A 40 3.27 -0.61 9.57
N GLN A 41 3.50 -1.92 9.70
CA GLN A 41 3.63 -2.57 11.01
C GLN A 41 4.93 -2.21 11.75
N ASP A 42 5.94 -1.75 11.01
CA ASP A 42 7.23 -1.33 11.57
C ASP A 42 7.22 0.09 12.17
N GLY A 43 6.10 0.82 12.03
CA GLY A 43 5.94 2.18 12.55
C GLY A 43 6.73 3.27 11.81
N HIS A 44 7.42 2.93 10.71
CA HIS A 44 8.12 3.92 9.89
C HIS A 44 7.18 4.58 8.87
N PRO A 45 7.50 5.78 8.36
CA PRO A 45 6.73 6.44 7.31
C PRO A 45 6.49 5.58 6.07
N VAL A 46 5.46 5.92 5.29
CA VAL A 46 5.23 5.34 3.96
C VAL A 46 5.76 6.26 2.87
N LEU A 47 6.21 5.65 1.77
CA LEU A 47 6.66 6.40 0.60
C LEU A 47 5.53 7.27 0.05
N ARG A 48 5.81 8.56 -0.15
CA ARG A 48 4.85 9.51 -0.74
C ARG A 48 4.55 9.15 -2.20
N GLN A 49 3.34 8.69 -2.46
CA GLN A 49 2.87 8.32 -3.79
C GLN A 49 2.56 9.54 -4.68
N LYS A 50 2.69 9.36 -6.00
CA LYS A 50 2.20 10.26 -7.05
C LYS A 50 0.79 9.82 -7.48
N PRO A 51 -0.08 10.76 -7.92
CA PRO A 51 -1.39 10.42 -8.46
C PRO A 51 -1.33 9.37 -9.57
N GLY A 52 -2.24 8.40 -9.53
CA GLY A 52 -2.30 7.30 -10.50
C GLY A 52 -1.41 6.07 -10.18
N GLN A 53 -0.64 6.11 -9.08
CA GLN A 53 0.11 4.94 -8.62
C GLN A 53 -0.78 3.91 -7.91
N TYR A 54 -0.28 2.67 -7.85
CA TYR A 54 -0.94 1.51 -7.25
C TYR A 54 0.01 0.77 -6.32
N LEU A 55 -0.55 0.01 -5.39
CA LEU A 55 0.19 -0.94 -4.55
C LEU A 55 -0.09 -2.37 -5.01
N THR A 56 0.95 -3.19 -4.97
CA THR A 56 0.83 -4.64 -5.19
C THR A 56 0.72 -5.33 -3.83
N PHE A 57 -0.38 -6.04 -3.61
CA PHE A 57 -0.63 -6.84 -2.42
C PHE A 57 -0.32 -8.30 -2.70
N ARG A 58 0.46 -8.91 -1.82
CA ARG A 58 0.62 -10.37 -1.75
C ARG A 58 -0.26 -10.89 -0.62
N LEU A 59 -1.24 -11.70 -0.99
CA LEU A 59 -2.24 -12.23 -0.07
C LEU A 59 -2.16 -13.75 -0.06
N LYS A 60 -2.16 -14.35 1.12
CA LYS A 60 -2.23 -15.80 1.32
C LYS A 60 -3.44 -16.14 2.19
N PRO A 61 -4.63 -16.32 1.59
CA PRO A 61 -5.81 -16.74 2.32
C PRO A 61 -5.69 -18.19 2.78
N ASP A 62 -6.31 -18.52 3.91
CA ASP A 62 -6.34 -19.89 4.41
C ASP A 62 -7.00 -20.84 3.41
N GLY A 63 -6.33 -21.96 3.11
CA GLY A 63 -6.82 -22.95 2.16
C GLY A 63 -6.76 -22.54 0.68
N ALA A 64 -6.16 -21.39 0.34
CA ALA A 64 -6.01 -20.94 -1.03
C ALA A 64 -4.53 -20.68 -1.41
N PRO A 65 -4.16 -20.81 -2.70
CA PRO A 65 -2.86 -20.38 -3.18
C PRO A 65 -2.62 -18.89 -2.94
N GLU A 66 -1.36 -18.52 -2.72
CA GLU A 66 -0.94 -17.13 -2.67
C GLU A 66 -1.28 -16.40 -3.97
N ARG A 67 -1.76 -15.16 -3.87
CA ARG A 67 -2.14 -14.33 -5.01
C ARG A 67 -1.60 -12.91 -4.86
N ALA A 68 -1.13 -12.36 -5.97
CA ALA A 68 -0.81 -10.96 -6.09
C ALA A 68 -1.98 -10.18 -6.72
N ARG A 69 -2.23 -8.96 -6.24
CA ARG A 69 -3.25 -8.04 -6.77
C ARG A 69 -2.75 -6.61 -6.72
N ASN A 70 -3.03 -5.83 -7.76
CA ASN A 70 -2.73 -4.40 -7.78
C ASN A 70 -4.00 -3.63 -7.43
N SER A 71 -3.91 -2.70 -6.48
CA SER A 71 -5.00 -1.79 -6.13
C SER A 71 -4.54 -0.34 -6.22
N PRO A 72 -5.34 0.56 -6.82
CA PRO A 72 -5.00 1.97 -6.92
C PRO A 72 -4.99 2.63 -5.55
N ILE A 73 -4.10 3.60 -5.35
CA ILE A 73 -4.09 4.40 -4.12
C ILE A 73 -5.15 5.50 -4.24
N SER A 74 -6.07 5.55 -3.28
CA SER A 74 -7.25 6.43 -3.28
C SER A 74 -7.17 7.56 -2.26
N CYS A 75 -5.98 7.88 -1.72
CA CYS A 75 -5.74 9.04 -0.87
C CYS A 75 -4.58 9.94 -1.37
N PRO A 76 -4.58 11.23 -0.97
CA PRO A 76 -3.40 12.08 -1.09
C PRO A 76 -2.19 11.49 -0.37
N SER A 77 -0.98 11.87 -0.79
CA SER A 77 0.25 11.49 -0.08
C SER A 77 0.29 12.21 1.27
N ASN A 78 0.34 11.44 2.36
CA ASN A 78 0.50 11.96 3.72
C ASN A 78 1.82 11.50 4.37
N GLY A 79 2.42 10.40 3.89
CA GLY A 79 3.65 9.83 4.44
C GLY A 79 3.42 8.91 5.64
N GLU A 80 2.17 8.62 6.01
CA GLU A 80 1.81 7.84 7.19
C GLU A 80 1.05 6.56 6.86
N TYR A 81 0.13 6.63 5.89
CA TYR A 81 -0.75 5.52 5.55
C TYR A 81 -1.14 5.54 4.07
N TYR A 82 -1.60 4.39 3.58
CA TYR A 82 -2.25 4.29 2.29
C TYR A 82 -3.75 4.01 2.45
N ARG A 83 -4.53 4.51 1.49
CA ARG A 83 -5.92 4.11 1.30
C ARG A 83 -6.04 3.40 -0.04
N ILE A 84 -6.69 2.25 -0.04
CA ILE A 84 -7.06 1.49 -1.25
C ILE A 84 -8.58 1.32 -1.33
#